data_AF-A0A1C0SPQ8-F1
#
_entry.id   AF-A0A1C0SPQ8-F1
#
_cell.length_a   1.000
_cell.length_b   1.000
_cell.length_c   1.000
_cell.angle_alpha   90.00
_cell.angle_beta   90.00
_cell.angle_gamma   90.00
#
_symmetry.space_group_name_H-M   'P 1'
#
loop_
_entity.id
_entity.type
_entity.pdbx_description
1 polymer ?
#
loop_
_entity_poly.entity_id
_entity_poly.type
_entity_poly.pdbx_seq_one_letter_code
_entity_poly.pdbx_strand_id
1 'polypeptide(L)' 'MSSYSVPFGGERLDRIAKAVLRSERDGAVEALLAVNPGLAEKIVDGFVPAGTIIRIPEAISTEPSPKTVLSWE' A
#
# COMPACT_ATOMS: atom_id res chain seq x y z
N MET A 1 -10.41 -2.47 9.52
CA MET A 1 -9.88 -2.81 8.17
C MET A 1 -9.76 -1.57 7.29
N SER A 2 -8.53 -1.14 7.03
CA SER A 2 -8.24 0.06 6.22
C SER A 2 -8.03 -0.32 4.74
N SER A 3 -8.42 0.57 3.83
CA SER A 3 -8.20 0.42 2.39
C SER A 3 -7.29 1.53 1.87
N TYR A 4 -6.42 1.18 0.93
CA TYR A 4 -5.52 2.10 0.22
C TYR A 4 -5.91 2.15 -1.25
N SER A 5 -6.17 3.34 -1.78
CA SER A 5 -6.38 3.54 -3.22
C SER A 5 -5.07 3.93 -3.88
N VAL A 6 -4.67 3.19 -4.90
CA VAL A 6 -3.46 3.51 -5.66
C VAL A 6 -3.64 4.84 -6.41
N PRO A 7 -2.72 5.81 -6.25
CA PRO A 7 -2.82 7.13 -6.88
C PRO A 7 -2.72 7.07 -8.41
N PHE A 8 -3.08 8.18 -9.05
CA PHE A 8 -3.00 8.34 -10.50
C PHE A 8 -1.55 8.17 -10.99
N GLY A 9 -1.34 7.36 -12.03
CA GLY A 9 -0.01 6.99 -12.53
C GLY A 9 0.47 5.59 -12.09
N GLY A 10 -0.26 4.94 -11.17
CA GLY A 10 0.13 3.64 -10.63
C GLY A 10 1.31 3.77 -9.66
N GLU A 11 1.44 2.80 -8.77
CA GLU A 11 2.52 2.80 -7.77
C GLU A 11 3.12 1.41 -7.64
N ARG A 12 4.44 1.35 -7.39
CA ARG A 12 5.12 0.08 -7.18
C ARG A 12 4.63 -0.58 -5.89
N LEU A 13 4.41 -1.89 -5.95
CA LEU A 13 3.90 -2.63 -4.79
C LEU A 13 4.82 -2.52 -3.56
N ASP A 14 6.13 -2.49 -3.75
CA ASP A 14 7.10 -2.30 -2.66
C ASP A 14 6.96 -0.94 -1.97
N ARG A 15 6.66 0.12 -2.73
CA ARG A 15 6.43 1.45 -2.17
C ARG A 15 5.12 1.52 -1.42
N ILE A 16 4.05 0.92 -1.96
CA ILE A 16 2.76 0.81 -1.28
C ILE A 16 2.94 0.05 0.04
N ALA A 17 3.60 -1.11 -0.01
CA ALA A 17 3.89 -1.92 1.16
C ALA A 17 4.66 -1.12 2.23
N LYS A 18 5.69 -0.39 1.82
CA LYS A 18 6.46 0.48 2.72
C LYS A 18 5.64 1.65 3.28
N ALA A 19 4.82 2.30 2.46
CA ALA A 19 4.02 3.45 2.87
C ALA A 19 2.89 3.07 3.83
N VAL A 20 2.28 1.91 3.58
CA VAL A 20 1.11 1.42 4.30
C VAL A 20 1.47 0.64 5.55
N LEU A 21 2.41 -0.30 5.44
CA LEU A 21 2.76 -1.21 6.55
C LEU A 21 3.95 -0.70 7.36
N ARG A 22 4.70 0.29 6.84
CA ARG A 22 5.91 0.90 7.44
C ARG A 22 6.88 -0.10 8.08
N SER A 23 6.89 -1.32 7.55
CA SER A 23 7.68 -2.42 8.07
C SER A 23 8.93 -2.57 7.22
N GLU A 24 10.09 -2.60 7.88
CA GLU A 24 11.38 -2.94 7.27
C GLU A 24 11.63 -4.46 7.22
N ARG A 25 10.69 -5.27 7.73
CA ARG A 25 10.79 -6.73 7.67
C ARG A 25 10.42 -7.23 6.28
N ASP A 26 11.30 -8.03 5.69
CA ASP A 26 11.01 -8.96 4.58
C ASP A 26 9.68 -9.67 4.87
N GLY A 27 8.68 -9.54 3.99
CA GLY A 27 7.34 -10.10 4.19
C GLY A 27 6.16 -9.14 4.02
N ALA A 28 6.40 -7.82 3.94
CA ALA A 28 5.31 -6.83 3.83
C ALA A 28 4.52 -6.95 2.52
N VAL A 29 5.21 -7.28 1.43
CA VAL A 29 4.60 -7.50 0.11
C VAL A 29 3.77 -8.78 0.11
N GLU A 30 4.31 -9.85 0.69
CA GLU A 30 3.68 -11.16 0.83
C GLU A 30 2.42 -11.07 1.70
N ALA A 31 2.49 -10.32 2.81
CA ALA A 31 1.34 -10.06 3.67
C ALA A 31 0.22 -9.31 2.92
N LEU A 32 0.57 -8.34 2.06
CA LEU A 32 -0.40 -7.64 1.23
C LEU A 32 -1.03 -8.55 0.18
N LEU A 33 -0.24 -9.41 -0.46
CA LEU A 33 -0.72 -10.37 -1.45
C LEU A 33 -1.62 -11.45 -0.81
N ALA A 34 -1.30 -11.90 0.40
CA ALA A 34 -2.10 -12.88 1.14
C ALA A 34 -3.52 -12.37 1.45
N VAL A 35 -3.66 -11.06 1.72
CA VAL A 35 -4.95 -10.42 2.02
C VAL A 35 -5.72 -10.03 0.76
N ASN A 36 -5.03 -9.87 -0.37
CA ASN A 36 -5.62 -9.44 -1.63
C ASN A 36 -5.39 -10.50 -2.74
N PRO A 37 -6.14 -11.61 -2.71
CA PRO A 37 -6.09 -12.59 -3.80
C PRO A 37 -6.49 -11.91 -5.11
N GLY A 38 -5.64 -12.05 -6.14
CA GLY A 38 -5.80 -11.39 -7.45
C GLY A 38 -5.11 -10.04 -7.59
N LEU A 39 -4.47 -9.50 -6.53
CA LEU A 39 -3.62 -8.32 -6.67
C LEU A 39 -2.37 -8.63 -7.50
N ALA A 40 -1.79 -9.82 -7.32
CA ALA A 40 -0.63 -10.30 -8.07
C ALA A 40 -0.87 -10.31 -9.59
N GLU A 41 -2.07 -10.71 -10.02
CA GLU A 41 -2.45 -10.79 -11.44
C GLU A 41 -2.64 -9.42 -12.08
N LYS A 42 -2.97 -8.40 -11.28
CA LYS A 42 -3.17 -7.02 -11.74
C LYS A 42 -1.87 -6.23 -11.81
N ILE A 43 -0.77 -6.77 -11.28
CA ILE A 43 0.52 -6.12 -11.28
C ILE A 43 1.18 -6.30 -12.63
N VAL A 44 1.63 -5.19 -13.19
CA VAL A 44 2.40 -5.16 -14.44
C VAL A 44 3.78 -4.61 -14.09
N ASP A 45 4.83 -5.41 -14.30
CA ASP A 45 6.22 -5.03 -13.99
C ASP A 45 6.46 -4.53 -12.55
N GLY A 46 5.72 -5.07 -11.58
CA GLY A 46 5.79 -4.65 -10.17
C GLY A 46 5.00 -3.37 -9.84
N PHE A 47 4.29 -2.80 -10.81
CA PHE A 47 3.39 -1.66 -10.63
C PHE A 47 1.94 -2.11 -10.49
N VAL A 48 1.27 -1.55 -9.49
CA VAL A 48 -0.18 -1.66 -9.34
C VAL A 48 -0.83 -0.51 -10.13
N PRO A 49 -1.82 -0.79 -11.00
CA PRO A 49 -2.48 0.24 -11.76
C PRO A 49 -3.29 1.19 -10.87
N ALA A 50 -3.38 2.45 -11.31
CA ALA A 50 -4.14 3.50 -10.63
C ALA A 50 -5.61 3.10 -10.39
N GLY A 51 -6.18 3.53 -9.27
CA GLY A 51 -7.56 3.20 -8.91
C GLY A 51 -7.75 1.79 -8.36
N THR A 52 -6.70 0.98 -8.26
CA THR A 52 -6.76 -0.30 -7.55
C THR A 52 -6.98 -0.04 -6.07
N ILE A 53 -7.96 -0.73 -5.48
CA ILE A 53 -8.21 -0.72 -4.04
C ILE A 53 -7.50 -1.90 -3.41
N ILE A 54 -6.54 -1.61 -2.55
CA ILE A 54 -5.75 -2.59 -1.80
C ILE A 54 -6.28 -2.63 -0.37
N ARG A 55 -6.60 -3.82 0.13
CA ARG A 55 -7.01 -4.04 1.52
C ARG A 55 -5.78 -4.21 2.39
N ILE A 56 -5.75 -3.51 3.52
CA ILE A 56 -4.60 -3.50 4.43
C ILE A 56 -4.92 -4.43 5.61
N PRO A 57 -4.06 -5.41 5.91
CA PRO A 57 -4.21 -6.20 7.14
C PRO A 57 -4.08 -5.30 8.37
N GLU A 58 -5.06 -5.40 9.26
CA GLU A 58 -5.11 -4.62 10.51
C GLU A 58 -3.95 -4.97 11.45
N ALA A 59 -3.42 -6.19 11.35
CA ALA A 59 -2.32 -6.72 12.16
C ALA A 59 -0.98 -5.99 11.94
N ILE A 60 -0.84 -5.17 10.90
CA ILE A 60 0.38 -4.40 10.58
C ILE A 60 0.04 -2.92 10.34
N SER A 61 -1.09 -2.45 10.88
CA SER A 61 -1.48 -1.04 10.77
C SER A 61 -0.71 -0.20 11.78
N THR A 62 0.56 0.12 11.49
CA THR A 62 1.19 1.29 12.13
C THR A 62 0.49 2.53 11.61
N GLU A 63 0.02 3.38 12.52
CA GLU A 63 -0.85 4.53 12.27
C GLU A 63 -0.49 5.34 11.01
N PRO A 64 -1.51 5.83 10.26
CA PRO A 64 -1.27 6.64 9.07
C PRO A 64 -0.40 7.85 9.42
N SER A 65 0.61 8.14 8.59
CA SER A 65 1.37 9.39 8.65
C SER A 65 0.41 10.56 8.76
N PRO A 66 0.58 11.49 9.70
CA PRO A 66 -0.13 12.76 9.61
C PRO A 66 0.21 13.36 8.25
N LYS A 67 -0.83 13.79 7.51
CA LYS A 67 -0.65 14.67 6.35
C LYS A 67 0.32 15.76 6.79
N THR A 68 1.46 15.87 6.11
CA THR A 68 2.36 17.02 6.32
C THR A 68 1.57 18.27 5.95
N VAL A 69 1.04 18.96 6.96
CA VAL A 69 0.46 20.29 6.81
C VAL A 69 1.64 21.24 6.79
N LEU A 70 1.81 21.96 5.69
CA LEU A 70 2.84 22.97 5.54
C LEU A 70 2.49 24.14 6.47
N SER A 71 3.47 24.63 7.24
CA SER A 71 3.25 25.54 8.38
C SER A 71 2.94 27.00 8.01
N TRP A 72 2.47 27.29 6.80
CA TRP A 72 2.03 28.64 6.41
C TRP A 72 0.54 28.60 6.00
N GLU A 73 -0.33 28.82 6.97
CA GLU A 73 -1.70 29.32 6.81
C GLU A 73 -1.97 30.35 7.92
#